data_AF-A0AAD5STT1-F1
#
_entry.id   AF-A0AAD5STT1-F1
#
_cell.length_a   1.000
_cell.length_b   1.000
_cell.length_c   1.000
_cell.angle_alpha   90.00
_cell.angle_beta   90.00
_cell.angle_gamma   90.00
#
_symmetry.space_group_name_H-M   'P 1'
#
loop_
_entity.id
_entity.type
_entity.pdbx_description
1 polymer ?
#
loop_
_entity_poly.entity_id
_entity_poly.type
_entity_poly.pdbx_seq_one_letter_code
_entity_poly.pdbx_strand_id
1 'polypeptide(L)'
;MSNEPITLESQQEELRQLQEEQMKLSFLLAQVQALPMPRSVSVAQSVATATTRQTDAQSVVSSDSSTPNPDWTVDMVAEWVRQKGASEDIVKSFIEQEVDGSVLISLSGEDLKNELGVMSFGLRRKLTLAIDKIRTAANF
;
A
#
# COMPACT_ATOMS: atom_id res chain seq x y z
N MET A 1 5.16 -16.78 -45.89
CA MET A 1 4.92 -15.83 -44.78
C MET A 1 4.05 -14.71 -45.33
N SER A 2 2.75 -14.95 -45.42
CA SER A 2 1.79 -14.00 -45.97
C SER A 2 1.68 -12.82 -45.01
N ASN A 3 2.12 -11.64 -45.46
CA ASN A 3 1.79 -10.39 -44.78
C ASN A 3 0.37 -10.03 -45.22
N GLU A 4 -0.64 -10.35 -44.39
CA GLU A 4 -1.97 -9.79 -44.59
C GLU A 4 -1.90 -8.28 -44.29
N PRO A 5 -2.41 -7.41 -45.19
CA PRO A 5 -2.49 -5.99 -44.91
C PRO A 5 -3.47 -5.78 -43.75
N ILE A 6 -3.03 -5.07 -42.71
CA ILE A 6 -3.88 -4.61 -41.61
C ILE A 6 -5.06 -3.87 -42.25
N THR A 7 -6.24 -4.48 -42.21
CA THR A 7 -7.44 -3.94 -42.85
C THR A 7 -7.91 -2.73 -42.05
N LEU A 8 -8.36 -1.66 -42.73
CA LEU A 8 -8.81 -0.41 -42.10
C LEU A 8 -9.86 -0.65 -41.00
N GLU A 9 -10.67 -1.69 -41.16
CA GLU A 9 -11.67 -2.15 -40.18
C GLU A 9 -11.03 -2.58 -38.85
N SER A 10 -9.86 -3.23 -38.88
CA SER A 10 -9.11 -3.60 -37.67
C SER A 10 -8.60 -2.38 -36.91
N GLN A 11 -8.15 -1.33 -37.60
CA GLN A 11 -7.74 -0.08 -36.95
C GLN A 11 -8.94 0.68 -36.38
N GLN A 12 -10.09 0.62 -37.04
CA GLN A 12 -11.30 1.28 -36.56
C GLN A 12 -11.89 0.56 -35.32
N GLU A 13 -11.80 -0.77 -35.27
CA GLU A 13 -12.18 -1.55 -34.10
C GLU A 13 -11.23 -1.30 -32.93
N GLU A 14 -9.92 -1.21 -33.19
CA GLU A 14 -8.93 -0.87 -32.15
C GLU A 14 -9.19 0.53 -31.57
N LEU A 15 -9.55 1.51 -32.41
CA LEU A 15 -9.96 2.85 -31.95
C LEU A 15 -11.25 2.83 -31.12
N ARG A 16 -12.22 2.00 -31.50
CA ARG A 16 -13.45 1.80 -30.72
C ARG A 16 -13.15 1.18 -29.37
N GLN A 17 -12.33 0.14 -29.36
CA GLN A 17 -11.92 -0.55 -28.15
C GLN A 17 -11.16 0.40 -27.22
N LEU A 18 -10.27 1.23 -27.77
CA LEU A 18 -9.56 2.26 -27.03
C LEU A 18 -10.52 3.31 -26.46
N GLN A 19 -11.53 3.76 -27.23
CA GLN A 19 -12.55 4.67 -26.71
C GLN A 19 -13.38 4.05 -25.57
N GLU A 20 -13.76 2.78 -25.70
CA GLU A 20 -14.50 2.06 -24.65
C GLU A 20 -13.64 1.92 -23.39
N GLU A 21 -12.36 1.59 -23.55
CA GLU A 21 -11.41 1.49 -22.43
C GLU A 21 -11.23 2.85 -21.73
N GLN A 22 -11.10 3.94 -22.49
CA GLN A 22 -11.04 5.30 -21.94
C GLN A 22 -12.35 5.69 -21.23
N MET A 23 -13.51 5.30 -21.77
CA MET A 23 -14.79 5.51 -21.10
C MET A 23 -14.86 4.75 -19.77
N LYS A 24 -14.41 3.49 -19.75
CA LYS A 24 -14.36 2.66 -18.54
C LYS A 24 -13.43 3.24 -17.47
N LEU A 25 -12.26 3.74 -17.87
CA LEU A 25 -11.30 4.39 -16.98
C LEU A 25 -11.85 5.69 -16.38
N SER A 26 -12.48 6.53 -17.22
CA SER A 26 -13.09 7.78 -16.75
C SER A 26 -14.25 7.54 -15.76
N PHE A 27 -15.08 6.52 -16.00
CA PHE A 27 -16.14 6.14 -15.09
C PHE A 27 -15.60 5.64 -13.74
N LEU A 28 -14.56 4.81 -13.76
CA LEU A 28 -13.95 4.29 -12.54
C LEU A 28 -13.30 5.42 -11.71
N LEU A 29 -12.65 6.38 -12.37
CA LEU A 29 -12.09 7.56 -11.72
C LEU A 29 -13.17 8.41 -11.04
N ALA A 30 -14.32 8.61 -11.70
CA ALA A 30 -15.45 9.33 -11.13
C ALA A 30 -16.03 8.62 -9.89
N GLN A 31 -16.06 7.29 -9.89
CA GLN A 31 -16.55 6.50 -8.77
C GLN A 31 -15.65 6.61 -7.52
N VAL A 32 -14.33 6.75 -7.70
CA VAL A 32 -13.39 6.94 -6.58
C VAL A 32 -13.52 8.32 -5.93
N GLN A 33 -13.91 9.35 -6.69
CA GLN A 33 -14.07 10.71 -6.16
C GLN A 33 -15.41 10.97 -5.46
N ALA A 34 -16.40 10.08 -5.61
CA ALA A 34 -17.75 10.24 -5.06
C ALA A 34 -17.90 9.81 -3.57
N LEU A 35 -16.80 9.62 -2.84
CA LEU A 35 -16.85 9.38 -1.39
C LEU A 35 -17.15 10.70 -0.65
N PRO A 36 -18.15 10.75 0.26
CA PRO A 36 -18.48 11.95 1.00
C PRO A 36 -17.31 12.33 1.91
N MET A 37 -16.72 13.49 1.67
CA MET A 37 -15.76 14.11 2.58
C MET A 37 -16.49 14.37 3.92
N PRO A 38 -16.01 13.88 5.08
CA PRO A 38 -16.59 14.28 6.36
C PRO A 38 -16.38 15.78 6.51
N ARG A 39 -17.48 16.54 6.54
CA ARG A 39 -17.48 17.94 6.93
C ARG A 39 -16.99 18.00 8.37
N SER A 40 -15.75 18.44 8.56
CA SER A 40 -15.22 18.78 9.88
C SER A 40 -16.15 19.79 10.53
N VAL A 41 -16.89 19.35 11.54
CA VAL A 41 -17.71 20.24 12.35
C VAL A 41 -16.74 21.06 13.19
N SER A 42 -16.56 22.32 12.83
CA SER A 42 -15.97 23.33 13.70
C SER A 42 -16.78 23.39 14.99
N VAL A 43 -16.20 22.92 16.09
CA VAL A 43 -16.62 23.31 17.44
C VAL A 43 -15.60 24.34 17.92
N ALA A 44 -15.96 25.59 17.75
CA ALA A 44 -15.33 26.69 18.47
C ALA A 44 -16.03 26.83 19.82
N GLN A 45 -15.25 26.80 20.91
CA GLN A 45 -15.38 27.51 22.19
C GLN A 45 -14.67 26.68 23.28
N SER A 46 -13.99 27.21 24.29
CA SER A 46 -13.44 28.53 24.60
C SER A 46 -12.72 28.41 25.95
N VAL A 47 -11.65 29.20 26.10
CA VAL A 47 -11.05 29.79 27.32
C VAL A 47 -10.43 28.92 28.45
N ALA A 48 -9.09 29.03 28.48
CA ALA A 48 -8.20 29.35 29.62
C ALA A 48 -8.22 28.50 30.90
N THR A 49 -7.05 27.94 31.25
CA THR A 49 -6.43 28.08 32.57
C THR A 49 -4.92 27.84 32.48
N ALA A 50 -4.16 28.62 33.24
CA ALA A 50 -2.72 28.74 33.22
C ALA A 50 -1.99 27.65 34.02
N THR A 51 -0.67 27.57 33.77
CA THR A 51 0.41 27.21 34.72
C THR A 51 1.21 25.96 34.34
N THR A 52 2.39 26.26 33.80
CA THR A 52 3.62 25.48 33.80
C THR A 52 3.83 24.67 35.08
N ARG A 53 4.10 23.37 34.93
CA ARG A 53 5.21 22.67 35.61
C ARG A 53 5.53 21.35 34.92
N GLN A 54 6.80 21.23 34.61
CA GLN A 54 7.49 20.19 33.86
C GLN A 54 8.08 19.17 34.84
N THR A 55 7.79 17.88 34.64
CA THR A 55 8.55 16.69 35.08
C THR A 55 8.02 15.52 34.23
N ASP A 56 8.63 15.22 33.09
CA ASP A 56 9.75 14.28 32.90
C ASP A 56 9.34 12.79 32.93
N ALA A 57 9.71 12.10 31.84
CA ALA A 57 9.65 10.66 31.55
C ALA A 57 8.24 10.03 31.40
N GLN A 58 7.88 9.34 30.31
CA GLN A 58 8.72 8.62 29.36
C GLN A 58 7.98 8.31 28.05
N SER A 59 8.72 8.50 26.96
CA SER A 59 8.58 7.90 25.63
C SER A 59 7.44 8.34 24.72
N VAL A 60 7.58 9.59 24.26
CA VAL A 60 7.37 9.92 22.86
C VAL A 60 8.20 9.00 21.95
N VAL A 61 7.55 7.98 21.42
CA VAL A 61 8.00 7.32 20.19
C VAL A 61 6.76 7.09 19.36
N SER A 62 6.25 8.19 18.84
CA SER A 62 5.65 8.18 17.51
C SER A 62 6.78 7.76 16.56
N SER A 63 7.01 6.45 16.46
CA SER A 63 7.78 5.88 15.36
C SER A 63 6.99 6.23 14.11
N ASP A 64 7.34 7.34 13.49
CA ASP A 64 7.14 7.54 12.07
C ASP A 64 8.10 6.56 11.35
N SER A 65 7.88 5.26 11.57
CA SER A 65 8.54 4.15 10.89
C SER A 65 7.70 3.75 9.67
N SER A 66 7.13 4.74 8.99
CA SER A 66 6.27 4.55 7.82
C SER A 66 7.04 4.00 6.61
N THR A 67 8.37 3.96 6.69
CA THR A 67 9.27 3.41 5.67
C THR A 67 9.90 2.09 6.15
N PRO A 68 9.55 0.98 5.51
CA PRO A 68 10.28 -0.26 5.67
C PRO A 68 11.74 -0.12 5.26
N ASN A 69 12.65 -0.61 6.10
CA ASN A 69 14.10 -0.57 5.88
C ASN A 69 14.67 -2.00 5.84
N PRO A 70 15.81 -2.22 5.16
CA PRO A 70 16.48 -3.53 5.13
C PRO A 70 16.94 -4.02 6.51
N ASP A 71 17.22 -3.11 7.44
CA ASP A 71 17.64 -3.40 8.82
C ASP A 71 16.47 -3.79 9.77
N TRP A 72 15.28 -4.04 9.23
CA TRP A 72 14.15 -4.45 10.04
C TRP A 72 14.29 -5.88 10.54
N THR A 73 13.96 -6.08 11.82
CA THR A 73 13.82 -7.41 12.42
C THR A 73 12.46 -8.02 12.07
N VAL A 74 12.35 -9.34 12.20
CA VAL A 74 11.08 -10.09 12.06
C VAL A 74 9.90 -9.41 12.76
N ASP A 75 10.09 -8.93 14.00
CA ASP A 75 9.04 -8.27 14.79
C ASP A 75 8.59 -6.93 14.17
N MET A 76 9.54 -6.13 13.67
CA MET A 76 9.23 -4.87 12.97
C MET A 76 8.49 -5.12 11.66
N VAL A 77 8.86 -6.18 10.93
CA VAL A 77 8.15 -6.59 9.70
C VAL A 77 6.73 -7.04 10.04
N ALA A 78 6.56 -7.86 11.08
CA ALA A 78 5.25 -8.34 11.53
C ALA A 78 4.30 -7.18 11.88
N GLU A 79 4.78 -6.22 12.66
CA GLU A 79 4.00 -5.03 13.04
C GLU A 79 3.63 -4.18 11.83
N TRP A 80 4.55 -4.03 10.87
CA TRP A 80 4.27 -3.31 9.63
C TRP A 80 3.25 -4.01 8.75
N VAL A 81 3.36 -5.34 8.59
CA VAL A 81 2.39 -6.16 7.85
C VAL A 81 1.00 -6.02 8.47
N ARG A 82 0.91 -6.05 9.81
CA ARG A 82 -0.33 -5.76 10.56
C ARG A 82 -0.88 -4.38 10.23
N GLN A 83 -0.04 -3.34 10.22
CA GLN A 83 -0.43 -1.97 9.87
C GLN A 83 -0.91 -1.82 8.42
N LYS A 84 -0.49 -2.70 7.50
CA LYS A 84 -1.01 -2.72 6.11
C LYS A 84 -2.41 -3.33 5.98
N GLY A 85 -2.94 -3.92 7.05
CA GLY A 85 -4.24 -4.59 7.08
C GLY A 85 -4.16 -6.09 6.83
N ALA A 86 -3.04 -6.71 7.19
CA ALA A 86 -2.93 -8.17 7.21
C ALA A 86 -3.63 -8.77 8.43
N SER A 87 -4.19 -9.96 8.25
CA SER A 87 -4.74 -10.76 9.34
C SER A 87 -3.62 -11.26 10.25
N GLU A 88 -3.96 -11.51 11.52
CA GLU A 88 -3.03 -12.08 12.50
C GLU A 88 -2.42 -13.42 12.03
N ASP A 89 -3.16 -14.24 11.28
CA ASP A 89 -2.64 -15.47 10.68
C ASP A 89 -1.48 -15.21 9.70
N ILE A 90 -1.59 -14.14 8.90
CA ILE A 90 -0.54 -13.75 7.96
C ILE A 90 0.66 -13.21 8.75
N VAL A 91 0.42 -12.34 9.74
CA VAL A 91 1.48 -11.80 10.61
C VAL A 91 2.25 -12.92 11.30
N LYS A 92 1.55 -13.94 11.81
CA LYS A 92 2.14 -15.13 12.40
C LYS A 92 2.98 -15.92 11.40
N SER A 93 2.51 -16.08 10.14
CA SER A 93 3.32 -16.69 9.08
C SER A 93 4.63 -15.93 8.82
N PHE A 94 4.63 -14.59 8.86
CA PHE A 94 5.87 -13.81 8.72
C PHE A 94 6.85 -14.08 9.87
N ILE A 95 6.35 -14.29 11.09
CA ILE A 95 7.17 -14.61 12.25
C ILE A 95 7.70 -16.05 12.19
N GLU A 96 6.84 -17.01 11.85
CA GLU A 96 7.21 -18.44 11.74
C GLU A 96 8.21 -18.71 10.61
N GLN A 97 8.17 -17.90 9.56
CA GLN A 97 9.12 -17.97 8.43
C GLN A 97 10.36 -17.09 8.64
N GLU A 98 10.50 -16.45 9.81
CA GLU A 98 11.62 -15.55 10.15
C GLU A 98 11.89 -14.49 9.06
N VAL A 99 10.81 -13.84 8.59
CA VAL A 99 10.93 -12.84 7.51
C VAL A 99 11.46 -11.53 8.06
N ASP A 100 12.78 -11.35 7.97
CA ASP A 100 13.45 -10.07 8.25
C ASP A 100 13.27 -9.05 7.11
N GLY A 101 13.66 -7.79 7.35
CA GLY A 101 13.60 -6.71 6.36
C GLY A 101 14.34 -7.02 5.05
N SER A 102 15.48 -7.72 5.15
CA SER A 102 16.24 -8.17 3.98
C SER A 102 15.48 -9.19 3.14
N VAL A 103 14.82 -10.15 3.79
CA VAL A 103 13.97 -11.15 3.13
C VAL A 103 12.74 -10.47 2.54
N LEU A 104 12.07 -9.61 3.31
CA LEU A 104 10.89 -8.84 2.89
C LEU A 104 11.12 -8.08 1.59
N ILE A 105 12.28 -7.45 1.45
CA ILE A 105 12.64 -6.71 0.24
C ILE A 105 12.91 -7.65 -0.94
N SER A 106 13.32 -8.89 -0.71
CA SER A 106 13.53 -9.91 -1.74
C SER A 106 12.22 -10.55 -2.22
N LEU A 107 11.19 -10.61 -1.36
CA LEU A 107 9.90 -11.24 -1.67
C LEU A 107 9.20 -10.61 -2.88
N SER A 108 8.66 -11.47 -3.73
CA SER A 108 7.80 -11.10 -4.86
C SER A 108 6.33 -11.26 -4.51
N GLY A 109 5.46 -10.75 -5.38
CA GLY A 109 4.01 -10.93 -5.26
C GLY A 109 3.58 -12.40 -5.26
N GLU A 110 4.34 -13.29 -5.87
CA GLU A 110 4.09 -14.74 -5.84
C GLU A 110 4.46 -15.36 -4.49
N ASP A 111 5.61 -14.99 -3.92
CA ASP A 111 6.06 -15.48 -2.61
C ASP A 111 5.09 -15.07 -1.48
N LEU A 112 4.58 -13.84 -1.54
CA LEU A 112 3.54 -13.37 -0.62
C LEU A 112 2.29 -14.25 -0.66
N LYS A 113 1.95 -14.83 -1.82
CA LYS A 113 0.78 -15.70 -1.96
C LYS A 113 1.10 -17.15 -1.59
N ASN A 114 2.19 -17.69 -2.12
CA ASN A 114 2.52 -19.12 -2.05
C ASN A 114 3.13 -19.48 -0.70
N GLU A 115 4.04 -18.64 -0.18
CA GLU A 115 4.77 -18.91 1.07
C GLU A 115 4.03 -18.32 2.28
N LEU A 116 3.50 -17.10 2.15
CA LEU A 116 2.93 -16.35 3.27
C LEU A 116 1.40 -16.40 3.33
N GLY A 117 0.76 -17.05 2.36
CA GLY A 117 -0.69 -17.27 2.35
C GLY A 117 -1.53 -16.00 2.14
N VAL A 118 -0.96 -14.92 1.59
CA VAL A 118 -1.67 -13.67 1.31
C VAL A 118 -2.62 -13.86 0.11
N MET A 119 -3.81 -14.39 0.36
CA MET A 119 -4.84 -14.62 -0.67
C MET A 119 -5.50 -13.32 -1.14
N SER A 120 -5.52 -12.30 -0.28
CA SER A 120 -6.13 -11.00 -0.55
C SER A 120 -5.33 -10.22 -1.60
N PHE A 121 -5.88 -10.10 -2.82
CA PHE A 121 -5.25 -9.37 -3.93
C PHE A 121 -4.86 -7.94 -3.56
N GLY A 122 -5.75 -7.20 -2.90
CA GLY A 122 -5.51 -5.80 -2.50
C GLY A 122 -4.38 -5.65 -1.49
N LEU A 123 -4.33 -6.55 -0.50
CA LEU A 123 -3.27 -6.59 0.51
C LEU A 123 -1.93 -6.96 -0.13
N ARG A 124 -1.92 -8.00 -0.98
CA ARG A 124 -0.76 -8.41 -1.75
C ARG A 124 -0.22 -7.25 -2.59
N ARG A 125 -1.08 -6.53 -3.31
CA ARG A 125 -0.64 -5.36 -4.07
C ARG A 125 -0.11 -4.22 -3.20
N LYS A 126 -0.73 -3.94 -2.06
CA LYS A 126 -0.20 -2.96 -1.09
C LYS A 126 1.18 -3.33 -0.59
N LEU A 127 1.40 -4.60 -0.23
CA LEU A 127 2.69 -5.13 0.21
C LEU A 127 3.73 -5.00 -0.90
N THR A 128 3.44 -5.50 -2.11
CA THR A 128 4.37 -5.41 -3.25
C THR A 128 4.74 -3.96 -3.60
N LEU A 129 3.76 -3.05 -3.65
CA LEU A 129 4.03 -1.63 -3.93
C LEU A 129 4.87 -0.98 -2.83
N ALA A 130 4.62 -1.34 -1.59
CA ALA A 130 5.39 -0.80 -0.48
C ALA A 130 6.82 -1.36 -0.48
N ILE A 131 7.02 -2.64 -0.81
CA ILE A 131 8.33 -3.25 -1.00
C ILE A 131 9.13 -2.56 -2.11
N ASP A 132 8.48 -2.29 -3.25
CA ASP A 132 9.09 -1.60 -4.40
C ASP A 132 9.55 -0.17 -4.03
N LYS A 133 8.78 0.50 -3.16
CA LYS A 133 9.16 1.80 -2.61
C LYS A 133 10.42 1.73 -1.76
N ILE A 134 10.63 0.66 -0.99
CA ILE A 134 11.87 0.45 -0.22
C ILE A 134 13.05 0.25 -1.16
N ARG A 135 12.88 -0.62 -2.16
CA ARG A 135 13.94 -0.92 -3.15
C ARG A 135 14.44 0.35 -3.82
N THR A 136 13.50 1.23 -4.19
CA THR A 136 13.81 2.53 -4.77
C THR A 136 14.51 3.46 -3.77
N ALA A 137 14.09 3.46 -2.51
CA ALA A 137 14.67 4.31 -1.46
C ALA A 137 16.06 3.83 -0.99
N ALA A 138 16.33 2.53 -1.04
CA ALA A 138 17.61 1.93 -0.66
C ALA A 138 18.71 2.10 -1.72
N ASN A 139 18.38 2.59 -2.93
CA ASN A 139 19.33 2.79 -4.03
C ASN A 139 19.90 4.23 -4.05
N PHE A 140 20.14 4.83 -2.88
CA PHE A 140 20.69 6.19 -2.71
C PHE A 140 21.98 6.19 -1.91
#